data_AF-A0A7S2G6X2-F1
#
_entry.id   AF-A0A7S2G6X2-F1
#
_cell.length_a   1.000
_cell.length_b   1.000
_cell.length_c   1.000
_cell.angle_alpha   90.00
_cell.angle_beta   90.00
_cell.angle_gamma   90.00
#
_symmetry.space_group_name_H-M   'P 1'
#
loop_
_entity.id
_entity.type
_entity.pdbx_description
1 polymer ?
#
loop_
_entity_poly.entity_id
_entity_poly.type
_entity_poly.pdbx_seq_one_letter_code
_entity_poly.pdbx_strand_id
1 'polypeptide(L)'
;MKKAGATIYKIQGAANSEHSIAEEEKVAFAELINRTLGDDPFLSSRLPMDPNSDELFEQCADGIIFAKLVNMVDSEAVDERALNMKKTKKLSKFQAIENCNLAINAAKSIGCQITNIGATDLIDGRPHLVLGIAWQIIKATLLCQISLT
;
A
#
# COMPACT_ATOMS: atom_id res chain seq x y z
N MET A 1 -53.10 5.11 -32.56
CA MET A 1 -52.34 4.19 -31.68
C MET A 1 -50.92 4.74 -31.55
N LYS A 2 -50.56 5.35 -30.42
CA LYS A 2 -49.22 5.90 -30.16
C LYS A 2 -48.41 4.84 -29.38
N LYS A 3 -47.35 4.29 -29.98
CA LYS A 3 -46.36 3.48 -29.23
C LYS A 3 -45.30 4.42 -28.69
N ALA A 4 -45.27 4.59 -27.37
CA ALA A 4 -44.20 5.27 -26.66
C ALA A 4 -42.93 4.40 -26.76
N GLY A 5 -41.92 4.89 -27.48
CA GLY A 5 -40.58 4.32 -27.45
C GLY A 5 -39.95 4.68 -26.11
N ALA A 6 -39.72 3.68 -25.26
CA ALA A 6 -38.94 3.86 -24.05
C ALA A 6 -37.48 4.12 -24.45
N THR A 7 -36.98 5.32 -24.17
CA THR A 7 -35.56 5.65 -24.24
C THR A 7 -34.83 4.84 -23.16
N ILE A 8 -34.05 3.85 -23.56
CA ILE A 8 -33.14 3.13 -22.66
C ILE A 8 -31.94 4.05 -22.38
N TYR A 9 -31.88 4.60 -21.17
CA TYR A 9 -30.67 5.18 -20.64
C TYR A 9 -29.67 4.04 -20.39
N LYS A 10 -28.64 3.93 -21.24
CA LYS A 10 -27.47 3.09 -20.94
C LYS A 10 -26.75 3.73 -19.74
N ILE A 11 -26.94 3.16 -18.55
CA ILE A 11 -26.12 3.49 -17.38
C ILE A 11 -24.74 2.87 -17.63
N GLN A 12 -23.78 3.72 -17.98
CA GLN A 12 -22.38 3.37 -18.13
C GLN A 12 -21.69 3.80 -16.83
N GLY A 13 -21.80 2.99 -15.78
CA GLY A 13 -21.52 3.45 -14.41
C GLY A 13 -20.89 2.41 -13.48
N ALA A 14 -19.82 1.75 -13.91
CA ALA A 14 -18.99 0.93 -13.01
C ALA A 14 -17.49 1.04 -13.33
N ALA A 15 -17.10 0.92 -14.60
CA ALA A 15 -15.69 0.86 -14.98
C ALA A 15 -14.94 2.20 -14.80
N ASN A 16 -15.56 3.34 -15.11
CA ASN A 16 -14.90 4.65 -14.98
C ASN A 16 -14.77 5.12 -13.51
N SER A 17 -15.73 4.73 -12.67
CA SER A 17 -15.71 5.06 -11.24
C SER A 17 -14.62 4.29 -10.49
N GLU A 18 -14.42 3.01 -10.81
CA GLU A 18 -13.39 2.18 -10.15
C GLU A 18 -11.98 2.70 -10.41
N HIS A 19 -11.66 3.10 -11.65
CA HIS A 19 -10.36 3.70 -11.95
C HIS A 19 -10.15 5.06 -11.27
N SER A 20 -11.20 5.86 -11.12
CA SER A 20 -11.09 7.16 -10.44
C SER A 20 -10.85 6.99 -8.94
N ILE A 21 -11.56 6.06 -8.30
CA ILE A 21 -11.39 5.75 -6.87
C ILE A 21 -9.98 5.22 -6.59
N ALA A 22 -9.46 4.33 -7.44
CA ALA A 22 -8.10 3.79 -7.27
C ALA A 22 -7.01 4.87 -7.38
N GLU A 23 -7.20 5.88 -8.24
CA GLU A 23 -6.28 7.02 -8.34
C GLU A 23 -6.36 7.92 -7.11
N GLU A 24 -7.56 8.19 -6.59
CA GLU A 24 -7.77 8.94 -5.35
C GLU A 24 -7.12 8.22 -4.15
N GLU A 25 -7.28 6.90 -4.05
CA GLU A 25 -6.63 6.06 -3.04
C GLU A 25 -5.11 6.10 -3.16
N LYS A 26 -4.58 5.99 -4.38
CA LYS A 26 -3.13 6.07 -4.65
C LYS A 26 -2.55 7.39 -4.14
N VAL A 27 -3.17 8.51 -4.51
CA VAL A 27 -2.75 9.85 -4.08
C VAL A 27 -2.78 9.95 -2.55
N ALA A 28 -3.90 9.57 -1.93
CA ALA A 28 -4.06 9.64 -0.49
C ALA A 28 -3.03 8.77 0.27
N PHE A 29 -2.71 7.58 -0.25
CA PHE A 29 -1.74 6.69 0.37
C PHE A 29 -0.31 7.22 0.23
N ALA A 30 0.06 7.73 -0.94
CA ALA A 30 1.36 8.34 -1.15
C ALA A 30 1.59 9.56 -0.23
N GLU A 31 0.59 10.45 -0.12
CA GLU A 31 0.66 11.59 0.80
C GLU A 31 0.75 11.16 2.26
N LEU A 32 -0.02 10.14 2.65
CA LEU A 32 0.04 9.61 4.01
C LEU A 32 1.42 9.03 4.32
N ILE A 33 2.00 8.23 3.42
CA ILE A 33 3.34 7.65 3.59
C ILE A 33 4.40 8.75 3.68
N ASN A 34 4.32 9.76 2.82
CA ASN A 34 5.21 10.91 2.88
C ASN A 34 5.14 11.61 4.24
N ARG A 35 3.94 11.75 4.81
CA ARG A 35 3.72 12.37 6.11
C ARG A 35 4.18 11.50 7.29
N THR A 36 3.96 10.18 7.22
CA THR A 36 4.23 9.28 8.35
C THR A 36 5.67 8.82 8.41
N LEU A 37 6.31 8.62 7.25
CA LEU A 37 7.66 8.07 7.13
C LEU A 37 8.67 9.05 6.52
N GLY A 38 8.29 10.29 6.24
CA GLY A 38 9.15 11.29 5.60
C GLY A 38 10.45 11.60 6.37
N ASP A 39 10.42 11.46 7.70
CA ASP A 39 11.58 11.67 8.56
C ASP A 39 12.45 10.41 8.75
N ASP A 40 12.10 9.27 8.13
CA ASP A 40 12.86 8.03 8.25
C ASP A 40 14.23 8.17 7.53
N PRO A 41 15.37 8.03 8.24
CA PRO A 41 16.68 8.25 7.64
C PRO A 41 17.03 7.27 6.51
N PHE A 42 16.45 6.07 6.52
CA PHE A 42 16.68 5.07 5.48
C PHE A 42 15.82 5.34 4.24
N LEU A 43 14.61 5.90 4.39
CA LEU A 43 13.71 6.22 3.29
C LEU A 43 13.94 7.61 2.69
N SER A 44 14.89 8.40 3.20
CA SER A 44 15.23 9.75 2.70
C SER A 44 15.54 9.85 1.19
N SER A 45 15.98 8.76 0.55
CA SER A 45 16.22 8.73 -0.92
C SER A 45 15.01 8.23 -1.73
N ARG A 46 13.90 7.90 -1.06
CA ARG A 46 12.68 7.31 -1.62
C ARG A 46 11.45 8.18 -1.36
N LEU A 47 11.51 9.01 -0.33
CA LEU A 47 10.46 9.93 0.09
C LEU A 47 10.96 11.38 0.03
N PRO A 48 10.08 12.35 -0.27
CA PRO A 48 8.67 12.15 -0.63
C PRO A 48 8.51 11.57 -2.03
N MET A 49 7.57 10.65 -2.20
CA MET A 49 7.13 10.15 -3.51
C MET A 49 6.11 11.10 -4.14
N ASP A 50 6.08 11.22 -5.47
CA ASP A 50 5.05 12.00 -6.17
C ASP A 50 3.69 11.27 -6.13
N PRO A 51 2.67 11.82 -5.44
CA PRO A 51 1.36 11.18 -5.30
C PRO A 51 0.62 10.96 -6.63
N ASN A 52 0.94 11.74 -7.66
CA ASN A 52 0.29 11.66 -8.97
C ASN A 52 0.98 10.67 -9.93
N SER A 53 2.05 10.03 -9.47
CA SER A 53 2.84 9.08 -10.24
C SER A 53 2.61 7.64 -9.78
N ASP A 54 3.26 6.69 -10.46
CA ASP A 54 3.27 5.27 -10.07
C ASP A 54 4.38 4.92 -9.06
N GLU A 55 5.09 5.93 -8.53
CA GLU A 55 6.16 5.74 -7.54
C GLU A 55 5.68 4.98 -6.30
N LEU A 56 4.41 5.11 -5.89
CA LEU A 56 3.86 4.32 -4.78
C LEU A 56 4.11 2.81 -4.97
N PHE A 57 3.85 2.29 -6.18
CA PHE A 57 3.99 0.87 -6.47
C PHE A 57 5.45 0.44 -6.51
N GLU A 58 6.31 1.25 -7.14
CA GLU A 58 7.75 0.99 -7.23
C GLU A 58 8.44 1.06 -5.87
N GLN A 59 8.10 2.08 -5.08
CA GLN A 59 8.64 2.30 -3.74
C GLN A 59 8.05 1.34 -2.71
N CYS A 60 6.93 0.65 -2.95
CA CYS A 60 6.46 -0.38 -2.01
C CYS A 60 6.96 -1.80 -2.35
N ALA A 61 7.48 -2.01 -3.57
CA ALA A 61 7.77 -3.34 -4.12
C ALA A 61 8.82 -4.15 -3.34
N ASP A 62 9.68 -3.51 -2.54
CA ASP A 62 10.70 -4.20 -1.74
C ASP A 62 10.26 -4.54 -0.31
N GLY A 63 9.02 -4.20 0.05
CA GLY A 63 8.40 -4.51 1.34
C GLY A 63 8.85 -3.64 2.52
N ILE A 64 9.85 -2.78 2.36
CA ILE A 64 10.41 -2.00 3.48
C ILE A 64 9.42 -0.96 3.99
N ILE A 65 8.74 -0.25 3.08
CA ILE A 65 7.72 0.75 3.46
C ILE A 65 6.59 0.08 4.24
N PHE A 66 6.10 -1.07 3.78
CA PHE A 66 5.06 -1.81 4.51
C PHE A 66 5.53 -2.27 5.88
N ALA A 67 6.74 -2.81 6.00
CA ALA A 67 7.29 -3.21 7.29
C ALA A 67 7.35 -2.03 8.28
N LYS A 68 7.81 -0.86 7.81
CA LYS A 68 7.89 0.35 8.64
C LYS A 68 6.51 0.89 9.01
N LEU A 69 5.53 0.85 8.11
CA LEU A 69 4.15 1.21 8.43
C LEU A 69 3.53 0.28 9.48
N VAL A 70 3.80 -1.03 9.41
CA VAL A 70 3.35 -1.97 10.44
C VAL A 70 3.97 -1.62 11.80
N ASN A 71 5.26 -1.26 11.84
CA ASN A 71 5.94 -0.83 13.06
C ASN A 71 5.39 0.49 13.65
N MET A 72 4.65 1.29 12.88
CA MET A 72 3.91 2.44 13.43
C MET A 72 2.69 2.03 14.25
N VAL A 73 2.11 0.85 13.97
CA VAL A 73 0.99 0.29 14.73
C VAL A 73 1.50 -0.43 15.97
N ASP A 74 2.56 -1.22 15.81
CA ASP A 74 3.20 -2.01 16.85
C ASP A 74 4.71 -2.06 16.58
N SER A 75 5.49 -1.34 17.39
CA SER A 75 6.94 -1.18 17.20
C SER A 75 7.74 -2.48 17.28
N GLU A 76 7.15 -3.57 17.81
CA GLU A 76 7.81 -4.87 17.92
C GLU A 76 7.37 -5.86 16.82
N ALA A 77 6.44 -5.48 15.94
CA ALA A 77 5.87 -6.38 14.95
C ALA A 77 6.87 -6.84 13.86
N VAL A 78 7.81 -5.97 13.48
CA VAL A 78 8.92 -6.31 12.57
C VAL A 78 10.25 -5.93 13.20
N ASP A 79 11.11 -6.92 13.43
CA ASP A 79 12.51 -6.68 13.74
C ASP A 79 13.24 -6.13 12.49
N GLU A 80 13.57 -4.83 12.50
CA GLU A 80 14.26 -4.20 11.37
C GLU A 80 15.62 -4.86 11.04
N ARG A 81 16.24 -5.59 11.98
CA ARG A 81 17.48 -6.34 11.73
C ARG A 81 17.26 -7.55 10.81
N ALA A 82 16.02 -8.05 10.72
CA ALA A 82 15.65 -9.12 9.81
C ALA A 82 15.34 -8.58 8.40
N LEU A 83 15.17 -7.26 8.23
CA LEU A 83 14.95 -6.66 6.92
C LEU A 83 16.25 -6.59 6.13
N ASN A 84 16.18 -7.03 4.88
CA ASN A 84 17.22 -6.77 3.91
C ASN A 84 17.20 -5.28 3.54
N MET A 85 18.14 -4.50 4.07
CA MET A 85 18.23 -3.06 3.84
C MET A 85 19.54 -2.70 3.12
N LYS A 86 19.45 -2.13 1.90
CA LYS A 86 20.60 -1.63 1.13
C LYS A 86 20.31 -0.21 0.65
N LYS A 87 21.14 0.75 1.07
CA LYS A 87 20.96 2.17 0.73
C LYS A 87 21.27 2.52 -0.73
N THR A 88 22.21 1.81 -1.35
CA THR A 88 22.81 2.24 -2.64
C THR A 88 22.59 1.25 -3.77
N LYS A 89 22.06 0.05 -3.49
CA LYS A 89 21.87 -1.00 -4.48
C LYS A 89 20.46 -1.57 -4.34
N LYS A 90 19.73 -1.64 -5.45
CA LYS A 90 18.42 -2.32 -5.52
C LYS A 90 18.55 -3.73 -4.95
N LEU A 91 17.60 -4.11 -4.09
CA LEU A 91 17.55 -5.46 -3.54
C LEU A 91 17.40 -6.49 -4.66
N SER A 92 17.95 -7.68 -4.46
CA SER A 92 17.63 -8.80 -5.34
C SER A 92 16.15 -9.18 -5.17
N LYS A 93 15.56 -9.81 -6.19
CA LYS A 93 14.17 -10.30 -6.11
C LYS A 93 13.97 -11.21 -4.88
N PHE A 94 14.95 -12.04 -4.56
CA PHE A 94 14.90 -12.92 -3.38
C PHE A 94 14.84 -12.13 -2.07
N GLN A 95 15.69 -11.11 -1.91
CA GLN A 95 15.69 -10.26 -0.71
C GLN A 95 14.39 -9.45 -0.56
N ALA A 96 13.84 -8.97 -1.68
CA ALA A 96 12.54 -8.32 -1.69
C ALA A 96 11.40 -9.30 -1.30
N ILE A 97 11.47 -10.56 -1.73
CA ILE A 97 10.51 -11.61 -1.32
C ILE A 97 10.56 -11.81 0.19
N GLU A 98 11.74 -11.92 0.78
CA GLU A 98 11.90 -12.07 2.23
C GLU A 98 11.29 -10.89 2.99
N ASN A 99 11.61 -9.66 2.59
CA ASN A 99 11.05 -8.45 3.21
C ASN A 99 9.52 -8.38 3.07
N CYS A 100 8.98 -8.66 1.88
CA CYS A 100 7.54 -8.64 1.65
C CYS A 100 6.83 -9.70 2.50
N ASN A 101 7.39 -10.90 2.63
CA ASN A 101 6.82 -11.94 3.49
C ASN A 101 6.83 -11.53 4.96
N LEU A 102 7.92 -10.93 5.45
CA LEU A 102 7.99 -10.39 6.80
C LEU A 102 6.90 -9.34 7.03
N ALA A 103 6.78 -8.36 6.12
CA ALA A 103 5.77 -7.31 6.22
C ALA A 103 4.33 -7.86 6.18
N ILE A 104 4.03 -8.80 5.27
CA ILE A 104 2.69 -9.41 5.16
C ILE A 104 2.33 -10.18 6.44
N ASN A 105 3.28 -10.97 6.98
CA ASN A 105 3.03 -11.77 8.17
C ASN A 105 2.87 -10.89 9.42
N ALA A 106 3.66 -9.84 9.55
CA ALA A 106 3.53 -8.87 10.64
C ALA A 106 2.23 -8.05 10.53
N ALA A 107 1.83 -7.65 9.32
CA ALA A 107 0.53 -7.00 9.11
C ALA A 107 -0.62 -7.91 9.56
N LYS A 108 -0.56 -9.22 9.29
CA LYS A 108 -1.56 -10.19 9.78
C LYS A 108 -1.57 -10.29 11.30
N SER A 109 -0.41 -10.26 11.97
CA SER A 109 -0.36 -10.39 13.44
C SER A 109 -0.96 -9.19 14.16
N ILE A 110 -0.93 -8.00 13.55
CA ILE A 110 -1.61 -6.79 14.07
C ILE A 110 -3.11 -6.72 13.68
N GLY A 111 -3.65 -7.77 13.06
CA GLY A 111 -5.09 -7.89 12.75
C GLY A 111 -5.49 -7.51 11.32
N CYS A 112 -4.55 -7.25 10.40
CA CYS A 112 -4.90 -7.01 8.99
C CYS A 112 -5.41 -8.28 8.30
N GLN A 113 -6.50 -8.15 7.54
CA GLN A 113 -7.15 -9.28 6.86
C GLN A 113 -6.56 -9.47 5.45
N ILE A 114 -5.42 -10.14 5.34
CA ILE A 114 -4.69 -10.33 4.06
C ILE A 114 -4.79 -11.80 3.61
N THR A 115 -5.84 -12.16 2.86
CA THR A 115 -6.13 -13.58 2.51
C THR A 115 -5.74 -14.00 1.10
N ASN A 116 -5.32 -13.07 0.23
CA ASN A 116 -5.01 -13.40 -1.18
C ASN A 116 -3.90 -12.52 -1.81
N ILE A 117 -2.89 -12.14 -1.01
CA ILE A 117 -1.76 -11.33 -1.48
C ILE A 117 -0.46 -12.04 -1.09
N GLY A 118 0.38 -12.32 -2.08
CA GLY A 118 1.72 -12.89 -1.87
C GLY A 118 2.83 -11.85 -2.09
N ALA A 119 4.05 -12.18 -1.64
CA ALA A 119 5.22 -11.32 -1.84
C ALA A 119 5.49 -10.99 -3.32
N THR A 120 5.26 -11.94 -4.23
CA THR A 120 5.44 -11.71 -5.67
C THR A 120 4.49 -10.67 -6.23
N ASP A 121 3.26 -10.60 -5.70
CA ASP A 121 2.27 -9.62 -6.17
C ASP A 121 2.69 -8.19 -5.83
N LEU A 122 3.32 -8.02 -4.65
CA LEU A 122 3.87 -6.74 -4.22
C LEU A 122 5.11 -6.35 -5.03
N ILE A 123 6.01 -7.31 -5.28
CA ILE A 123 7.22 -7.09 -6.07
C ILE A 123 6.89 -6.74 -7.52
N ASP A 124 5.88 -7.41 -8.09
CA ASP A 124 5.38 -7.12 -9.43
C ASP A 124 4.61 -5.77 -9.48
N GLY A 125 4.39 -5.12 -8.33
CA GLY A 125 3.76 -3.80 -8.23
C GLY A 125 2.30 -3.78 -8.66
N ARG A 126 1.56 -4.89 -8.49
CA ARG A 126 0.18 -5.00 -9.01
C ARG A 126 -0.75 -4.01 -8.29
N PRO A 127 -1.27 -2.96 -8.98
CA PRO A 127 -1.88 -1.81 -8.29
C PRO A 127 -2.99 -2.19 -7.31
N HIS A 128 -3.97 -2.98 -7.75
CA HIS A 128 -5.10 -3.39 -6.90
C HIS A 128 -4.69 -4.20 -5.65
N LEU A 129 -3.58 -4.96 -5.70
CA LEU A 129 -3.10 -5.73 -4.55
C LEU A 129 -2.26 -4.87 -3.62
N VAL A 130 -1.42 -3.99 -4.17
CA VAL A 130 -0.62 -3.03 -3.41
C VAL A 130 -1.55 -2.05 -2.66
N LEU A 131 -2.56 -1.48 -3.34
CA LEU A 131 -3.56 -0.63 -2.71
C LEU A 131 -4.36 -1.41 -1.64
N GLY A 132 -4.71 -2.67 -1.92
CA GLY A 132 -5.42 -3.53 -0.97
C GLY A 132 -4.67 -3.75 0.35
N ILE A 133 -3.37 -4.06 0.31
CA ILE A 133 -2.57 -4.19 1.54
C ILE A 133 -2.30 -2.84 2.19
N ALA A 134 -2.01 -1.79 1.41
CA ALA A 134 -1.78 -0.44 1.91
C ALA A 134 -2.98 0.04 2.73
N TRP A 135 -4.20 -0.13 2.21
CA TRP A 135 -5.43 0.17 2.91
C TRP A 135 -5.53 -0.53 4.26
N GLN A 136 -5.25 -1.83 4.35
CA GLN A 136 -5.35 -2.57 5.60
C GLN A 136 -4.39 -2.03 6.68
N ILE A 137 -3.13 -1.79 6.31
CA ILE A 137 -2.11 -1.30 7.24
C ILE A 137 -2.38 0.15 7.64
N ILE A 138 -2.77 1.01 6.69
CA ILE A 138 -3.11 2.41 6.93
C ILE A 138 -4.32 2.51 7.87
N LYS A 139 -5.36 1.71 7.62
CA LYS A 139 -6.53 1.64 8.50
C LYS A 139 -6.13 1.26 9.93
N ALA A 140 -5.25 0.26 10.10
CA ALA A 140 -4.73 -0.09 11.42
C ALA A 140 -3.94 1.05 12.07
N THR A 141 -3.10 1.75 11.31
CA THR A 141 -2.31 2.91 11.76
C THR A 141 -3.21 4.04 12.26
N LEU A 142 -4.23 4.41 11.48
CA LEU A 142 -5.17 5.47 11.85
C LEU A 142 -5.99 5.11 13.10
N LEU A 143 -6.42 3.86 13.22
CA LEU A 143 -7.16 3.38 14.40
C LEU A 143 -6.29 3.37 15.67
N CYS A 144 -5.01 2.99 15.55
CA CYS A 144 -4.07 3.02 16.68
C CYS A 144 -3.84 4.45 17.18
N GLN A 145 -3.69 5.43 16.28
CA GLN A 145 -3.54 6.84 16.65
C GLN A 145 -4.74 7.41 17.41
N ILE A 146 -5.97 6.99 17.08
CA ILE A 146 -7.18 7.45 17.76
C ILE A 146 -7.34 6.81 19.15
N SER A 147 -6.84 5.57 19.34
CA SER A 147 -6.98 4.86 20.61
C SER A 147 -6.05 5.37 21.72
N LEU A 148 -5.13 6.29 21.42
CA LEU A 148 -4.14 6.83 22.37
C LEU A 148 -4.62 8.10 23.11
N THR A 149 -5.91 8.46 23.02
CA THR A 149 -6.57 9.51 23.82
C THR A 149 -7.56 8.92 24.81
#